data_AF-A0A3D4YD64-F1
#
_entry.id   AF-A0A3D4YD64-F1
#
_cell.length_a   1.000
_cell.length_b   1.000
_cell.length_c   1.000
_cell.angle_alpha   90.00
_cell.angle_beta   90.00
_cell.angle_gamma   90.00
#
_symmetry.space_group_name_H-M   'P 1'
#
loop_
_entity.id
_entity.type
_entity.pdbx_description
1 polymer ?
#
loop_
_entity_poly.entity_id
_entity_poly.type
_entity_poly.pdbx_seq_one_letter_code
_entity_poly.pdbx_strand_id
1 'polypeptide(L)'
;MDELSNHKLLVYGGGAAAPTDHVNMLLHLGAKLYEVREPFIQLPSAFGLLECVRAGMGIALVADYIARDYDDLIPLFPDISHPVSEMIMAYPKELIGTKRIEAFLDFIRKEAAKLK
;
A
#
# COMPACT_ATOMS: atom_id res chain seq x y z
N MET A 1 -11.59 -8.21 15.57
CA MET A 1 -10.46 -7.27 15.48
C MET A 1 -9.55 -7.36 16.69
N ASP A 2 -10.09 -7.61 17.88
CA ASP A 2 -9.31 -7.71 19.12
C ASP A 2 -8.19 -8.76 19.09
N GLU A 3 -8.37 -9.85 18.32
CA GLU A 3 -7.34 -10.87 18.12
C GLU A 3 -6.16 -10.43 17.24
N LEU A 4 -6.26 -9.32 16.52
CA LEU A 4 -5.18 -8.82 15.65
C LEU A 4 -3.91 -8.51 16.47
N SER A 5 -4.07 -8.16 17.75
CA SER A 5 -2.96 -7.95 18.69
C SER A 5 -2.17 -9.23 19.00
N ASN A 6 -2.73 -10.42 18.75
CA ASN A 6 -2.06 -11.70 18.94
C ASN A 6 -1.30 -12.18 17.69
N HIS A 7 -1.34 -11.41 16.60
CA HIS A 7 -0.74 -11.79 15.33
C HIS A 7 0.54 -11.00 15.05
N LYS A 8 1.44 -11.59 14.27
CA LYS A 8 2.65 -10.91 13.78
C LYS A 8 2.25 -9.91 12.70
N LEU A 9 2.36 -8.63 13.01
CA LEU A 9 2.06 -7.55 12.07
C LEU A 9 3.32 -7.12 11.33
N LEU A 10 3.25 -7.13 10.01
CA LEU A 10 4.33 -6.71 9.13
C LEU A 10 3.93 -5.37 8.51
N VAL A 11 4.79 -4.36 8.62
CA VAL A 11 4.45 -3.00 8.23
C VAL A 11 5.54 -2.33 7.41
N TYR A 12 5.16 -1.27 6.70
CA TYR A 12 6.12 -0.48 5.96
C TYR A 12 6.92 0.41 6.91
N GLY A 13 8.24 0.29 6.91
CA GLY A 13 9.06 1.05 7.85
C GLY A 13 10.54 0.70 7.75
N GLY A 14 11.35 1.27 8.64
CA GLY A 14 12.80 1.00 8.68
C GLY A 14 13.61 1.60 7.51
N GLY A 15 13.04 2.55 6.76
CA GLY A 15 13.73 3.23 5.65
C GLY A 15 13.20 4.65 5.42
N ALA A 16 13.08 5.07 4.15
CA ALA A 16 12.57 6.39 3.79
C ALA A 16 11.13 6.61 4.29
N ALA A 17 10.69 7.87 4.30
CA ALA A 17 9.33 8.24 4.70
C ALA A 17 8.29 7.37 3.98
N ALA A 18 7.26 6.98 4.73
CA ALA A 18 6.13 6.24 4.19
C ALA A 18 5.54 6.97 2.98
N PRO A 19 5.18 6.26 1.89
CA PRO A 19 4.57 6.87 0.71
C PRO A 19 3.28 7.63 1.01
N THR A 20 2.55 7.22 2.06
CA THR A 20 1.31 7.82 2.53
C THR A 20 1.18 7.66 4.04
N ASP A 21 0.45 8.56 4.71
CA ASP A 21 0.24 8.50 6.17
C ASP A 21 -0.46 7.22 6.66
N HIS A 22 -1.16 6.53 5.75
CA HIS A 22 -2.01 5.40 6.10
C HIS A 22 -1.36 4.03 5.91
N VAL A 23 -0.11 3.94 5.45
CA VAL A 23 0.54 2.64 5.15
C VAL A 23 0.62 1.71 6.36
N ASN A 24 0.60 2.27 7.57
CA ASN A 24 0.69 1.51 8.82
C ASN A 24 -0.61 1.53 9.63
N MET A 25 -1.76 1.81 8.99
CA MET A 25 -3.08 1.79 9.65
C MET A 25 -3.38 0.46 10.35
N LEU A 26 -2.80 -0.64 9.85
CA LEU A 26 -2.90 -1.97 10.45
C LEU A 26 -2.52 -1.97 11.95
N LEU A 27 -1.59 -1.12 12.38
CA LEU A 27 -1.16 -1.02 13.78
C LEU A 27 -2.25 -0.41 14.69
N HIS A 28 -3.18 0.34 14.11
CA HIS A 28 -4.26 1.03 14.83
C HIS A 28 -5.61 0.34 14.69
N LEU A 29 -5.76 -0.56 13.72
CA LEU A 29 -7.04 -1.16 13.35
C LEU A 29 -7.67 -1.95 14.51
N GLY A 30 -8.77 -1.45 15.09
CA GLY A 30 -9.41 -2.07 16.25
C GLY A 30 -8.54 -2.10 17.53
N ALA A 31 -7.49 -1.28 17.61
CA ALA A 31 -6.78 -1.03 18.86
C ALA A 31 -7.59 -0.05 19.73
N LYS A 32 -7.33 -0.01 21.05
CA LYS A 32 -7.96 1.00 21.91
C LYS A 32 -7.49 2.39 21.51
N LEU A 33 -8.28 3.41 21.85
CA LEU A 33 -7.93 4.79 21.60
C LEU A 33 -6.54 5.09 22.20
N TYR A 34 -5.63 5.64 21.38
CA TYR A 34 -4.22 5.92 21.71
C TYR A 34 -3.28 4.71 21.84
N GLU A 35 -3.74 3.51 21.53
CA GLU A 35 -2.89 2.32 21.49
C GLU A 35 -2.37 2.10 20.06
N VAL A 36 -1.07 1.82 19.95
CA VAL A 36 -0.40 1.47 18.69
C VAL A 36 0.25 0.10 18.91
N ARG A 37 -0.06 -0.86 18.02
CA ARG A 37 0.56 -2.17 18.11
C ARG A 37 2.02 -2.09 17.69
N GLU A 38 2.86 -2.86 18.38
CA GLU A 38 4.26 -3.03 18.00
C GLU A 38 4.38 -3.90 16.73
N PRO A 39 5.08 -3.43 15.69
CA PRO A 39 5.29 -4.22 14.49
C PRO A 39 6.28 -5.36 14.74
N PHE A 40 6.02 -6.54 14.17
CA PHE A 40 6.94 -7.67 14.20
C PHE A 40 8.09 -7.49 13.19
N ILE A 41 7.77 -7.00 11.99
CA ILE A 41 8.74 -6.67 10.94
C ILE A 41 8.42 -5.31 10.36
N GLN A 42 9.47 -4.54 10.09
CA GLN A 42 9.40 -3.28 9.36
C GLN A 42 10.30 -3.37 8.12
N LEU A 43 9.74 -3.11 6.95
CA LEU A 43 10.50 -3.16 5.70
C LEU A 43 10.13 -1.99 4.77
N PRO A 44 11.10 -1.31 4.14
CA PRO A 44 10.83 -0.20 3.24
C PRO A 44 10.52 -0.70 1.81
N SER A 45 9.73 -1.76 1.69
CA SER A 45 9.37 -2.36 0.40
C SER A 45 8.01 -3.04 0.49
N ALA A 46 7.05 -2.57 -0.32
CA ALA A 46 5.73 -3.18 -0.42
C ALA A 46 5.81 -4.62 -0.96
N PHE A 47 6.67 -4.88 -1.95
CA PHE A 47 6.91 -6.23 -2.47
C PHE A 47 7.58 -7.13 -1.45
N GLY A 48 8.51 -6.61 -0.64
CA GLY A 48 9.12 -7.43 0.40
C GLY A 48 8.13 -7.80 1.51
N LEU A 49 7.20 -6.90 1.87
CA LEU A 49 6.10 -7.22 2.77
C LEU A 49 5.19 -8.30 2.19
N LEU A 50 4.82 -8.19 0.91
CA LEU A 50 4.06 -9.22 0.19
C LEU A 50 4.73 -10.59 0.32
N GLU A 51 6.02 -10.70 -0.02
CA GLU A 51 6.73 -11.97 0.03
C GLU A 51 6.82 -12.54 1.46
N CYS A 52 6.95 -11.69 2.49
CA CYS A 52 6.88 -12.14 3.88
C CYS A 52 5.49 -12.69 4.25
N VAL A 53 4.40 -12.06 3.78
CA VAL A 53 3.03 -12.59 3.98
C VAL A 53 2.86 -13.94 3.29
N ARG A 54 3.28 -14.04 2.03
CA ARG A 54 3.21 -15.29 1.25
C ARG A 54 4.06 -16.42 1.86
N ALA A 55 5.16 -16.07 2.52
CA ALA A 55 5.97 -17.00 3.32
C ALA A 55 5.36 -17.38 4.69
N GLY A 56 4.16 -16.88 5.02
CA GLY A 56 3.46 -17.19 6.26
C GLY A 56 4.02 -16.49 7.50
N MET A 57 4.78 -15.39 7.34
CA MET A 57 5.44 -14.72 8.46
C MET A 57 4.47 -13.88 9.32
N GLY A 58 3.33 -13.46 8.76
CA GLY A 58 2.38 -12.61 9.45
C GLY A 58 1.35 -11.95 8.53
N ILE A 59 0.72 -10.90 9.04
CA ILE A 59 -0.32 -10.11 8.37
C ILE A 59 0.26 -8.75 7.99
N ALA A 60 0.00 -8.29 6.77
CA ALA A 60 0.41 -6.96 6.31
C ALA A 60 -0.73 -6.25 5.58
N LEU A 61 -0.67 -4.93 5.54
CA LEU A 61 -1.45 -4.13 4.60
C LEU A 61 -0.70 -4.10 3.27
N VAL A 62 -1.30 -4.70 2.24
CA VAL A 62 -0.74 -4.76 0.88
C VAL A 62 -1.70 -4.02 -0.05
N ALA A 63 -1.16 -3.22 -0.96
CA ALA A 63 -2.00 -2.49 -1.91
C ALA A 63 -2.69 -3.45 -2.89
N ASP A 64 -3.96 -3.20 -3.20
CA ASP A 64 -4.78 -4.09 -4.03
C ASP A 64 -4.16 -4.39 -5.40
N TYR A 65 -3.51 -3.40 -6.02
CA TYR A 65 -2.85 -3.58 -7.32
C TYR A 65 -1.64 -4.52 -7.26
N ILE A 66 -1.05 -4.70 -6.07
CA ILE A 66 0.04 -5.66 -5.85
C ILE A 66 -0.57 -7.03 -5.57
N ALA A 67 -1.60 -7.09 -4.71
CA ALA A 67 -2.20 -8.35 -4.28
C ALA A 67 -3.02 -9.05 -5.38
N ARG A 68 -3.57 -8.31 -6.35
CA ARG A 68 -4.45 -8.84 -7.41
C ARG A 68 -3.82 -9.97 -8.24
N ASP A 69 -2.51 -9.98 -8.37
CA ASP A 69 -1.80 -10.97 -9.19
C ASP A 69 -1.50 -12.29 -8.43
N TYR A 70 -1.98 -12.42 -7.18
CA TYR A 70 -1.64 -13.52 -6.28
C TYR A 70 -2.89 -14.15 -5.64
N ASP A 71 -3.20 -15.38 -6.03
CA ASP A 71 -4.35 -16.15 -5.52
C ASP A 71 -4.08 -16.81 -4.14
N ASP A 72 -2.83 -16.80 -3.68
CA ASP A 72 -2.41 -17.38 -2.39
C ASP A 72 -2.61 -16.42 -1.19
N LEU A 73 -3.16 -15.24 -1.44
CA LEU A 73 -3.48 -14.24 -0.41
C LEU A 73 -4.95 -14.31 -0.01
N ILE A 74 -5.20 -14.22 1.29
CA ILE A 74 -6.54 -14.17 1.85
C ILE A 74 -6.82 -12.74 2.33
N PRO A 75 -7.80 -12.01 1.73
CA PRO A 75 -8.16 -10.68 2.19
C PRO A 75 -8.79 -10.76 3.59
N LEU A 76 -8.27 -9.97 4.51
CA LEU A 76 -8.81 -9.83 5.85
C LEU A 76 -9.65 -8.56 5.94
N PHE A 77 -10.77 -8.64 6.64
CA PHE A 77 -11.68 -7.51 6.88
C PHE A 77 -12.18 -6.81 5.60
N PRO A 78 -12.87 -7.52 4.70
CA PRO A 78 -13.34 -6.96 3.43
C PRO A 78 -14.31 -5.77 3.59
N ASP A 79 -14.97 -5.66 4.75
CA ASP A 79 -15.96 -4.61 5.02
C ASP A 79 -15.33 -3.29 5.50
N ILE A 80 -14.01 -3.24 5.72
CA ILE A 80 -13.33 -2.04 6.20
C ILE A 80 -12.97 -1.16 5.02
N SER A 81 -13.38 0.11 5.09
CA SER A 81 -12.94 1.12 4.14
C SER A 81 -11.46 1.40 4.34
N HIS A 82 -10.67 1.13 3.31
CA HIS A 82 -9.29 1.56 3.24
C HIS A 82 -9.22 2.99 2.66
N PRO A 83 -8.25 3.81 3.09
CA PRO A 83 -8.06 5.13 2.50
C PRO A 83 -7.63 4.98 1.05
N VAL A 84 -8.31 5.71 0.18
CA VAL A 84 -7.98 5.75 -1.25
C VAL A 84 -6.78 6.66 -1.44
N SER A 85 -5.69 6.11 -1.95
CA SER A 85 -4.52 6.90 -2.32
C SER A 85 -4.72 7.50 -3.71
N GLU A 86 -4.52 8.81 -3.84
CA GLU A 86 -4.54 9.48 -5.14
C GLU A 86 -3.26 9.17 -5.91
N MET A 87 -3.41 8.75 -7.18
CA MET A 87 -2.28 8.63 -8.09
C MET A 87 -2.00 9.99 -8.72
N ILE A 88 -0.87 10.59 -8.34
CA ILE A 88 -0.37 11.83 -8.93
C ILE A 88 0.80 11.57 -9.86
N MET A 89 0.87 12.33 -10.96
CA MET A 89 2.05 12.35 -11.82
C MET A 89 2.75 13.70 -11.67
N ALA A 90 3.99 13.68 -11.19
CA ALA A 90 4.82 14.86 -11.05
C ALA A 90 5.92 14.86 -12.12
N TYR A 91 6.13 16.00 -12.78
CA TYR A 91 7.21 16.21 -13.73
C TYR A 91 7.70 17.66 -13.66
N PRO A 92 8.98 17.92 -13.98
CA PRO A 92 9.53 19.28 -14.00
C PRO A 92 8.77 20.21 -14.95
N LYS A 93 8.64 21.48 -14.56
CA LYS A 93 7.86 22.49 -15.30
C LYS A 93 8.43 22.73 -16.70
N GLU A 94 9.74 22.58 -16.87
CA GLU A 94 10.48 22.76 -18.12
C GLU A 94 10.04 21.78 -19.21
N LEU A 95 9.41 20.67 -18.82
CA LEU A 95 8.95 19.64 -19.73
C LEU A 95 7.53 19.88 -20.26
N ILE A 96 6.82 20.88 -19.75
CA ILE A 96 5.50 21.28 -20.24
C ILE A 96 5.62 21.73 -21.70
N GLY A 97 4.73 21.23 -22.56
CA GLY A 97 4.72 21.56 -24.00
C GLY A 97 5.71 20.77 -24.85
N THR A 98 6.46 19.83 -24.25
CA THR A 98 7.33 18.93 -25.03
C THR A 98 6.52 17.76 -25.57
N LYS A 99 6.67 17.46 -26.87
CA LYS A 99 5.95 16.36 -27.53
C LYS A 99 6.10 15.01 -26.82
N ARG A 100 7.28 14.75 -26.22
CA ARG A 100 7.56 13.51 -25.48
C ARG A 100 6.68 13.36 -24.25
N ILE A 101 6.52 14.43 -23.47
CA ILE A 101 5.74 14.40 -22.23
C ILE A 101 4.25 14.46 -22.51
N GLU A 102 3.84 15.21 -23.53
CA GLU A 102 2.45 15.19 -24.01
C GLU A 102 2.02 13.79 -24.46
N ALA A 103 2.81 13.13 -25.31
CA ALA A 103 2.52 11.77 -25.77
C ALA A 103 2.47 10.76 -24.61
N PHE A 104 3.36 10.89 -23.62
CA PHE A 104 3.37 10.03 -22.44
C PHE A 104 2.15 10.26 -21.53
N LEU A 105 1.82 11.53 -21.26
CA LEU A 105 0.63 11.89 -20.46
C LEU A 105 -0.65 11.39 -21.12
N ASP A 106 -0.76 11.54 -22.45
CA ASP A 106 -1.89 11.05 -23.21
C ASP A 106 -2.00 9.52 -23.15
N PHE A 107 -0.87 8.81 -23.25
CA PHE A 107 -0.84 7.37 -23.07
C PHE A 107 -1.33 6.96 -21.67
N ILE A 108 -0.74 7.53 -20.62
CA ILE A 108 -1.10 7.17 -19.24
C ILE A 108 -2.57 7.48 -18.94
N ARG A 109 -3.10 8.62 -19.40
CA ARG A 109 -4.52 8.96 -19.26
C ARG A 109 -5.44 7.95 -19.95
N LYS A 110 -5.06 7.49 -21.15
CA LYS A 110 -5.82 6.47 -21.89
C LYS A 110 -5.81 5.12 -21.18
N GLU A 111 -4.66 4.67 -20.66
CA GLU A 111 -4.58 3.40 -19.93
C GLU A 111 -5.29 3.49 -18.57
N ALA A 112 -5.13 4.59 -17.84
CA ALA A 112 -5.81 4.79 -16.56
C ALA A 112 -7.34 4.81 -16.71
N ALA A 113 -7.87 5.32 -17.83
CA ALA A 113 -9.30 5.28 -18.12
C ALA A 113 -9.86 3.85 -18.30
N LYS A 114 -9.01 2.86 -18.64
CA LYS A 114 -9.40 1.45 -18.76
C LYS A 114 -9.42 0.71 -17.42
N LEU A 115 -8.81 1.27 -16.38
CA LEU A 115 -8.71 0.68 -15.05
C LEU A 115 -9.93 1.00 -14.16
N LYS A 116 -10.94 1.68 -14.71
CA LYS A 116 -12.27 1.87 -14.09
C LYS A 116 -13.15 0.66 -14.34
#